data_AF-A0A2D4MH44-F1
#
_entry.id   AF-A0A2D4MH44-F1
#
_cell.length_a   1.000
_cell.length_b   1.000
_cell.length_c   1.000
_cell.angle_alpha   90.00
_cell.angle_beta   90.00
_cell.angle_gamma   90.00
#
_symmetry.space_group_name_H-M   'P 1'
#
loop_
_entity.id
_entity.type
_entity.pdbx_description
1 polymer ?
#
loop_
_entity_poly.entity_id
_entity_poly.type
_entity_poly.pdbx_seq_one_letter_code
_entity_poly.pdbx_strand_id
1 'polypeptide(L)'
;YNRDKIHIEPDPDITLKSFGEWRENVLLPRKRNDNAHLLTRIEFNGATLGIAHVGTICSPQKSVAVIREEQNNNDNKTSIVASIMAHELGHTLGISHDIFFCNCTAGPCVMSP
;
A
#
# COMPACT_ATOMS: atom_id res chain seq x y z
N TYR A 1 -20.21 16.00 -9.02
CA TYR A 1 -19.87 15.32 -7.76
C TYR A 1 -18.78 14.31 -8.02
N ASN A 2 -17.59 14.51 -7.44
CA ASN A 2 -16.55 13.50 -7.46
C ASN A 2 -16.91 12.42 -6.43
N ARG A 3 -16.86 11.16 -6.86
CA ARG A 3 -17.05 9.96 -6.04
C ARG A 3 -15.83 9.08 -6.23
N ASP A 4 -15.63 8.13 -5.32
CA ASP A 4 -14.60 7.11 -5.47
C ASP A 4 -14.74 6.40 -6.82
N LYS A 5 -13.60 6.11 -7.45
CA LYS A 5 -13.55 5.50 -8.79
C LYS A 5 -13.54 3.97 -8.74
N ILE A 6 -13.40 3.42 -7.54
CA ILE A 6 -13.54 2.01 -7.20
C ILE A 6 -14.39 1.91 -5.94
N HIS A 7 -14.96 0.74 -5.66
CA HIS A 7 -15.52 0.46 -4.36
C HIS A 7 -14.38 0.08 -3.40
N ILE A 8 -14.27 0.78 -2.27
CA ILE A 8 -13.26 0.52 -1.25
C ILE A 8 -13.96 -0.27 -0.14
N GLU A 9 -13.47 -1.48 0.12
CA GLU A 9 -14.04 -2.45 1.04
C GLU A 9 -13.17 -2.60 2.30
N PRO A 10 -13.72 -2.99 3.47
CA PRO A 10 -12.94 -3.32 4.66
C PRO A 10 -12.01 -4.54 4.47
N ASP A 11 -12.25 -5.36 3.46
CA ASP A 11 -11.32 -6.41 3.06
C ASP A 11 -10.19 -5.79 2.20
N PRO A 12 -8.94 -5.76 2.70
CA PRO A 12 -7.83 -5.12 2.01
C PRO A 12 -7.46 -5.84 0.69
N ASP A 13 -7.64 -7.16 0.59
CA ASP A 13 -7.35 -7.92 -0.62
C ASP A 13 -8.34 -7.58 -1.75
N ILE A 14 -9.62 -7.43 -1.42
CA ILE A 14 -10.65 -7.00 -2.37
C ILE A 14 -10.36 -5.59 -2.88
N THR A 15 -10.00 -4.67 -1.97
CA THR A 15 -9.64 -3.29 -2.33
C THR A 15 -8.38 -3.24 -3.19
N LEU A 16 -7.33 -4.00 -2.85
CA LEU A 16 -6.08 -4.07 -3.61
C LEU A 16 -6.33 -4.55 -5.05
N LYS A 17 -7.10 -5.63 -5.21
CA LYS A 17 -7.48 -6.15 -6.52
C LYS A 17 -8.26 -5.11 -7.34
N SER A 18 -9.28 -4.50 -6.74
CA SER A 18 -10.12 -3.50 -7.41
C SER A 18 -9.31 -2.27 -7.83
N PHE A 19 -8.36 -1.84 -7.00
CA PHE A 19 -7.46 -0.74 -7.32
C PHE A 19 -6.47 -1.10 -8.44
N GLY A 20 -5.92 -2.31 -8.44
CA GLY A 20 -5.07 -2.81 -9.52
C GLY A 20 -5.79 -2.86 -10.87
N GLU A 21 -7.01 -3.40 -10.90
CA GLU A 21 -7.88 -3.40 -12.09
C GLU A 21 -8.17 -1.99 -12.59
N TRP A 22 -8.45 -1.05 -11.68
CA TRP A 22 -8.65 0.34 -12.04
C TRP A 22 -7.38 1.01 -12.56
N ARG A 23 -6.22 0.73 -11.95
CA ARG A 23 -4.94 1.26 -12.43
C ARG A 23 -4.70 0.83 -13.88
N GLU A 24 -4.84 -0.45 -14.16
CA GLU A 24 -4.62 -1.02 -15.50
C GLU A 24 -5.59 -0.44 -16.54
N ASN A 25 -6.89 -0.48 -16.24
CA ASN A 25 -7.92 -0.21 -17.25
C ASN A 25 -8.29 1.27 -17.37
N VAL A 26 -8.02 2.09 -16.35
CA VAL A 26 -8.50 3.49 -16.28
C VAL A 26 -7.38 4.49 -16.07
N LEU A 27 -6.38 4.20 -15.24
CA LEU A 27 -5.29 5.14 -14.97
C LEU A 27 -4.20 5.09 -16.05
N LEU A 28 -3.63 3.91 -16.29
CA LEU A 28 -2.50 3.72 -17.22
C LEU A 28 -2.78 4.20 -18.65
N PRO A 29 -4.00 4.05 -19.22
CA PRO A 29 -4.31 4.60 -20.55
C PRO A 29 -4.22 6.13 -20.65
N ARG A 30 -4.28 6.85 -19.51
CA ARG A 30 -4.31 8.32 -19.46
C ARG A 30 -3.08 8.93 -18.78
N LYS A 31 -2.42 8.21 -17.87
CA LYS A 31 -1.22 8.66 -17.15
C LYS A 31 -0.27 7.48 -16.89
N ARG A 32 0.89 7.52 -17.53
CA ARG A 32 1.97 6.56 -17.28
C ARG A 32 2.49 6.71 -15.85
N ASN A 33 2.67 5.59 -15.16
CA ASN A 33 3.30 5.48 -13.84
C ASN A 33 3.78 4.04 -13.64
N ASP A 34 4.88 3.85 -12.93
CA ASP A 34 5.48 2.53 -12.70
C ASP A 34 4.79 1.77 -11.56
N ASN A 35 4.27 2.52 -10.58
CA ASN A 35 3.58 2.03 -9.39
C ASN A 35 2.53 3.09 -8.94
N ALA A 36 1.45 2.66 -8.29
CA ALA A 36 0.48 3.57 -7.69
C ALA A 36 0.06 3.11 -6.28
N HIS A 37 -0.03 4.05 -5.34
CA HIS A 37 -0.50 3.79 -3.98
C HIS A 37 -1.85 4.45 -3.75
N LEU A 38 -2.80 3.74 -3.15
CA LEU A 38 -4.08 4.26 -2.70
C LEU A 38 -4.01 4.55 -1.19
N LEU A 39 -4.17 5.82 -0.81
CA LEU A 39 -4.37 6.22 0.58
C LEU A 39 -5.88 6.27 0.86
N THR A 40 -6.34 5.55 1.88
CA THR A 40 -7.77 5.51 2.27
C THR A 40 -7.97 5.69 3.77
N ARG A 41 -9.14 6.17 4.17
CA ARG A 41 -9.58 6.26 5.57
C ARG A 41 -10.52 5.13 5.99
N ILE A 42 -10.81 4.20 5.07
CA ILE A 42 -11.55 2.98 5.40
C ILE A 42 -10.69 2.14 6.35
N GLU A 43 -11.31 1.66 7.41
CA GLU A 43 -10.71 0.73 8.35
C GLU A 43 -10.77 -0.68 7.76
N PHE A 44 -9.60 -1.29 7.59
CA PHE A 44 -9.50 -2.67 7.13
C PHE A 44 -9.73 -3.65 8.28
N ASN A 45 -10.19 -4.84 7.93
CA ASN A 45 -10.38 -5.94 8.87
C ASN A 45 -9.03 -6.34 9.51
N GLY A 46 -9.04 -6.58 10.82
CA GLY A 46 -7.85 -6.98 11.56
C GLY A 46 -6.89 -5.82 11.85
N ALA A 47 -5.59 -6.11 11.86
CA ALA A 47 -4.53 -5.14 12.15
C ALA A 47 -3.85 -4.56 10.89
N THR A 48 -4.39 -4.84 9.70
CA THR A 48 -3.78 -4.46 8.43
C THR A 48 -3.78 -2.93 8.25
N LEU A 49 -2.58 -2.35 8.11
CA LEU A 49 -2.38 -0.93 7.81
C LEU A 49 -1.99 -0.69 6.35
N GLY A 50 -1.45 -1.69 5.68
CA GLY A 50 -1.02 -1.64 4.28
C GLY A 50 -1.08 -3.03 3.65
N ILE A 51 -1.22 -3.09 2.32
CA ILE A 51 -1.08 -4.32 1.56
C ILE A 51 -0.57 -4.05 0.14
N ALA A 52 0.27 -4.95 -0.36
CA ALA A 52 0.77 -4.98 -1.73
C ALA A 52 1.08 -6.40 -2.19
N HIS A 53 1.26 -6.59 -3.50
CA HIS A 53 1.80 -7.83 -4.05
C HIS A 53 3.33 -7.82 -4.06
N VAL A 54 3.94 -8.98 -3.82
CA VAL A 54 5.41 -9.10 -3.79
C VAL A 54 5.98 -9.23 -5.20
N GLY A 55 7.01 -8.43 -5.52
CA GLY A 55 7.79 -8.57 -6.77
C GLY A 55 7.02 -8.20 -8.03
N THR A 56 6.08 -7.27 -7.93
CA THR A 56 5.16 -6.89 -9.00
C THR A 56 5.42 -5.51 -9.59
N ILE A 57 6.54 -4.86 -9.26
CA ILE A 57 6.91 -3.56 -9.82
C ILE A 57 6.79 -3.58 -11.35
N CYS A 58 6.22 -2.51 -11.91
CA CYS A 58 5.93 -2.34 -13.35
C CYS A 58 4.85 -3.28 -13.94
N SER A 59 4.31 -4.25 -13.19
CA SER A 59 3.11 -5.00 -13.62
C SER A 59 1.96 -4.03 -13.85
N PRO A 60 1.25 -4.05 -15.00
CA PRO A 60 0.14 -3.14 -15.28
C PRO A 60 -0.97 -3.16 -14.23
N GLN A 61 -1.30 -4.35 -13.73
CA GLN A 61 -2.36 -4.53 -12.73
C GLN A 61 -1.80 -4.57 -11.31
N LYS A 62 -0.67 -5.26 -11.09
CA LYS A 62 -0.22 -5.63 -9.73
C LYS A 62 0.81 -4.69 -9.11
N SER A 63 1.32 -3.70 -9.83
CA SER A 63 2.22 -2.67 -9.28
C SER A 63 1.41 -1.60 -8.54
N VAL A 64 0.75 -2.04 -7.47
CA VAL A 64 -0.10 -1.22 -6.61
C VAL A 64 0.05 -1.57 -5.15
N ALA A 65 -0.24 -0.61 -4.28
CA ALA A 65 -0.42 -0.81 -2.85
C ALA A 65 -1.64 -0.05 -2.34
N VAL A 66 -2.21 -0.51 -1.23
CA VAL A 66 -3.29 0.18 -0.51
C VAL A 66 -2.84 0.42 0.92
N ILE A 67 -2.99 1.64 1.42
CA ILE A 67 -2.54 2.06 2.74
C ILE A 67 -3.68 2.76 3.47
N ARG A 68 -3.92 2.33 4.71
CA ARG A 68 -4.83 2.98 5.65
C ARG A 68 -4.14 4.20 6.24
N GLU A 69 -4.75 5.37 6.07
CA GLU A 69 -4.39 6.59 6.76
C GLU A 69 -5.04 6.57 8.16
N GLU A 70 -4.23 6.45 9.22
CA GLU A 70 -4.74 6.47 10.59
C GLU A 70 -5.28 7.85 11.00
N GLN A 71 -6.36 7.91 11.78
CA GLN A 71 -7.04 9.16 12.15
C GLN A 71 -6.62 9.77 13.50
N ASN A 72 -5.72 9.15 14.24
CA ASN A 72 -5.35 9.65 15.57
C ASN A 72 -4.60 11.01 15.48
N ASN A 73 -5.01 11.98 16.30
CA ASN A 73 -4.54 13.37 16.35
C ASN A 73 -3.12 13.51 16.97
N ASN A 74 -2.19 12.66 16.54
CA ASN A 74 -0.82 12.66 17.05
C ASN A 74 0.11 13.29 15.99
N ASP A 75 1.08 14.08 16.42
CA ASP A 75 2.00 14.82 15.54
C ASP A 75 2.85 13.95 14.59
N ASN A 76 2.87 12.62 14.80
CA ASN A 76 3.69 11.66 14.05
C ASN A 76 2.94 10.90 12.93
N LYS A 77 1.73 11.35 12.56
CA LYS A 77 0.89 10.65 11.58
C LYS A 77 1.56 10.48 10.20
N THR A 78 2.22 11.51 9.70
CA THR A 78 2.85 11.48 8.37
C THR A 78 4.04 10.51 8.33
N SER A 79 4.86 10.44 9.37
CA SER A 79 6.01 9.51 9.41
C SER A 79 5.56 8.06 9.44
N ILE A 80 4.48 7.74 10.15
CA ILE A 80 3.93 6.39 10.20
C ILE A 80 3.38 5.98 8.83
N VAL A 81 2.55 6.83 8.21
CA VAL A 81 2.01 6.57 6.87
C VAL A 81 3.13 6.45 5.84
N ALA A 82 4.16 7.30 5.90
CA ALA A 82 5.32 7.20 5.02
C ALA A 82 6.09 5.88 5.21
N SER A 83 6.24 5.41 6.44
CA SER A 83 6.87 4.11 6.73
C SER A 83 6.07 2.95 6.15
N ILE A 84 4.74 2.97 6.28
CA ILE A 84 3.87 1.94 5.70
C ILE A 84 3.91 2.00 4.17
N MET A 85 3.86 3.20 3.57
CA MET A 85 4.03 3.33 2.12
C MET A 85 5.39 2.79 1.65
N ALA A 86 6.47 3.04 2.40
CA ALA A 86 7.78 2.49 2.07
C ALA A 86 7.82 0.97 2.19
N HIS A 87 7.18 0.41 3.22
CA HIS A 87 7.02 -1.04 3.43
C HIS A 87 6.31 -1.70 2.24
N GLU A 88 5.14 -1.17 1.86
CA GLU A 88 4.37 -1.74 0.74
C GLU A 88 5.06 -1.57 -0.62
N LEU A 89 5.77 -0.45 -0.82
CA LEU A 89 6.62 -0.29 -1.99
C LEU A 89 7.75 -1.34 -2.01
N GLY A 90 8.35 -1.63 -0.84
CA GLY A 90 9.33 -2.69 -0.64
C GLY A 90 8.81 -4.06 -1.09
N HIS A 91 7.59 -4.41 -0.71
CA HIS A 91 6.92 -5.62 -1.23
C HIS A 91 6.83 -5.61 -2.74
N THR A 92 6.33 -4.53 -3.37
CA THR A 92 6.25 -4.48 -4.85
C THR A 92 7.62 -4.60 -5.54
N LEU A 93 8.70 -4.16 -4.89
CA LEU A 93 10.09 -4.32 -5.33
C LEU A 93 10.66 -5.73 -5.10
N GLY A 94 9.90 -6.63 -4.47
CA GLY A 94 10.27 -8.03 -4.24
C GLY A 94 10.91 -8.30 -2.89
N ILE A 95 10.90 -7.34 -1.97
CA ILE A 95 11.47 -7.48 -0.63
C ILE A 95 10.44 -8.18 0.26
N SER A 96 10.84 -9.27 0.92
CA SER A 96 10.00 -9.96 1.90
C SER A 96 10.18 -9.36 3.29
N HIS A 97 9.29 -9.69 4.22
CA HIS A 97 9.45 -9.29 5.61
C HIS A 97 10.80 -9.71 6.19
N ASP A 98 11.30 -8.89 7.10
CA ASP A 98 12.44 -9.21 7.93
C ASP A 98 12.17 -10.47 8.77
N ILE A 99 13.19 -11.32 8.88
CA ILE A 99 13.18 -12.51 9.73
C ILE A 99 13.99 -12.25 11.01
N PHE A 100 13.99 -13.19 11.94
CA PHE A 100 14.63 -13.05 13.26
C PHE A 100 16.10 -12.57 13.24
N PHE A 101 16.84 -12.85 12.17
CA PHE A 101 18.26 -12.46 12.05
C PHE A 101 18.48 -11.12 11.32
N CYS A 102 17.42 -10.48 10.81
CA CYS A 102 17.49 -9.14 10.22
C CYS A 102 17.47 -8.08 11.33
N ASN A 103 18.32 -7.06 11.21
CA ASN A 103 18.39 -5.99 12.20
C ASN A 103 18.71 -4.64 11.57
N CYS A 104 18.21 -3.57 12.19
CA CYS A 104 18.48 -2.19 11.84
C CYS A 104 18.95 -1.42 13.08
N THR A 105 19.87 -0.47 12.89
CA THR A 105 20.52 0.23 14.01
C THR A 105 19.66 1.35 14.63
N ALA A 106 18.64 1.82 13.91
CA ALA A 106 17.83 2.99 14.28
C ALA A 106 16.43 2.64 14.83
N GLY A 107 16.14 1.35 15.04
CA GLY A 107 14.81 0.85 15.43
C GLY A 107 14.35 -0.28 14.49
N PRO A 108 13.04 -0.59 14.47
CA PRO A 108 12.47 -1.55 13.51
C PRO A 108 12.83 -1.18 12.08
N CYS A 109 13.22 -2.18 11.30
CA CYS A 109 13.44 -2.04 9.87
C CYS A 109 12.12 -1.74 9.15
N VAL A 110 12.20 -1.11 7.97
CA VAL A 110 11.01 -0.82 7.15
C VAL A 110 10.20 -2.09 6.85
N MET A 111 10.86 -3.23 6.65
CA MET A 111 10.21 -4.50 6.32
C MET A 111 9.91 -5.38 7.55
N SER A 112 9.94 -4.81 8.76
CA SER A 112 9.40 -5.50 9.94
C SER A 112 7.93 -5.87 9.69
N PRO A 113 7.49 -7.09 10.04
CA PRO A 113 6.10 -7.52 9.89
C PRO A 113 5.10 -6.64 10.68
#